data_AF-A0AAV0J5W6-F1
#
_entry.id   AF-A0AAV0J5W6-F1
#
_cell.length_a   1.000
_cell.length_b   1.000
_cell.length_c   1.000
_cell.angle_alpha   90.00
_cell.angle_beta   90.00
_cell.angle_gamma   90.00
#
_symmetry.space_group_name_H-M   'P 1'
#
loop_
_entity.id
_entity.type
_entity.pdbx_description
1 polymer ?
#
loop_
_entity_poly.entity_id
_entity_poly.type
_entity_poly.pdbx_seq_one_letter_code
_entity_poly.pdbx_strand_id
1 'polypeptide(L)'
;MSRAGVLPDCYTIPIVLKSAGQVLFIWVGGQVHCVAVKIGLESNEYCESGFISLYSKCGEPGLALKVFDENPDRKLGSWNAVIGGLCQSGRAKEAVEMFLKMMKRGLRPDDVTMVSLTSACGSLGNLQLALQLHKCVFQATNSTKPDTLMLNSLIDMYGKCGRMDLAHKVFSRMADESRNVSSWTSMIVGYASHGQVNSALECFHSMRRSTAVRPNHVTFVGVLSACVHGGRVEEGKACFEMMRNEFGLDPQLQHYGCMVDLLGRVGLLKEAREVIEGMEMEANVVIFGCLMGACEKYGDVEMGEWVCENLQRLEPWNDGAYVVLSNIYANRGMWREVEKLRVVMKDRKLDKVPGYSLAT
;
A
#
# COMPACT_ATOMS: atom_id res chain seq x y z
N MET A 1 30.59 22.29 -6.26
CA MET A 1 31.53 21.62 -5.34
C MET A 1 32.81 21.28 -6.10
N SER A 2 32.99 20.11 -6.73
CA SER A 2 34.27 19.69 -7.31
C SER A 2 34.90 20.66 -8.33
N ARG A 3 34.10 21.30 -9.21
CA ARG A 3 34.57 22.35 -10.15
C ARG A 3 35.11 23.63 -9.47
N ALA A 4 34.90 23.78 -8.17
CA ALA A 4 35.38 24.89 -7.34
C ALA A 4 36.35 24.40 -6.24
N GLY A 5 36.93 23.21 -6.38
CA GLY A 5 37.89 22.64 -5.42
C GLY A 5 37.29 22.12 -4.10
N VAL A 6 36.00 22.35 -3.84
CA VAL A 6 35.33 21.94 -2.60
C VAL A 6 34.88 20.48 -2.68
N LEU A 7 35.32 19.65 -1.74
CA LEU A 7 34.85 18.28 -1.53
C LEU A 7 33.49 18.26 -0.79
N PRO A 8 32.63 17.24 -1.01
CA PRO A 8 31.43 17.05 -0.22
C PRO A 8 31.78 16.48 1.16
N ASP A 9 30.99 16.86 2.17
CA ASP A 9 31.12 16.37 3.55
C ASP A 9 30.06 15.30 3.90
N CYS A 10 30.09 14.84 5.15
CA CYS A 10 29.19 13.84 5.70
C CYS A 10 27.71 14.28 5.81
N TYR A 11 27.40 15.57 5.58
CA TYR A 11 26.02 16.09 5.54
C TYR A 11 25.55 16.32 4.10
N THR A 12 26.46 16.70 3.21
CA THR A 12 26.22 16.87 1.76
C THR A 12 25.82 15.55 1.11
N ILE A 13 26.56 14.47 1.36
CA ILE A 13 26.35 13.16 0.73
C ILE A 13 24.92 12.64 1.02
N PRO A 14 24.44 12.54 2.28
CA PRO A 14 23.08 12.07 2.58
C PRO A 14 21.97 12.90 1.91
N ILE A 15 22.15 14.21 1.72
CA ILE A 15 21.16 15.05 1.02
C ILE A 15 21.06 14.68 -0.46
N VAL A 16 22.19 14.45 -1.13
CA VAL A 16 22.23 14.01 -2.54
C VAL A 16 21.70 12.59 -2.69
N LEU A 17 21.97 11.69 -1.73
CA LEU A 17 21.42 10.33 -1.73
C LEU A 17 19.91 10.32 -1.50
N LYS A 18 19.40 11.21 -0.64
CA LYS A 18 17.96 11.37 -0.39
C LYS A 18 17.22 11.80 -1.65
N SER A 19 17.75 12.75 -2.43
CA SER A 19 17.12 13.17 -3.69
C SER A 19 17.29 12.13 -4.80
N ALA A 20 18.48 11.53 -4.98
CA ALA A 20 18.69 10.45 -5.95
C ALA A 20 17.74 9.25 -5.69
N GLY A 21 17.52 8.90 -4.42
CA GLY A 21 16.57 7.86 -4.00
C GLY A 21 15.09 8.26 -4.05
N GLN A 22 14.75 9.52 -4.32
CA GLN A 22 13.37 9.95 -4.66
C GLN A 22 13.08 9.83 -6.15
N VAL A 23 14.10 9.93 -7.02
CA VAL A 23 13.98 9.77 -8.48
C VAL A 23 14.40 8.34 -8.92
N LEU A 24 14.72 7.45 -7.97
CA LEU A 24 15.20 6.08 -8.20
C LEU A 24 16.49 5.99 -9.06
N PHE A 25 17.29 7.05 -9.10
CA PHE A 25 18.48 7.17 -9.96
C PHE A 25 19.71 6.48 -9.35
N ILE A 26 19.68 5.14 -9.32
CA ILE A 26 20.76 4.30 -8.77
C ILE A 26 22.14 4.60 -9.36
N TRP A 27 22.24 4.95 -10.64
CA TRP A 27 23.53 5.27 -11.29
C TRP A 27 24.20 6.51 -10.69
N VAL A 28 23.42 7.57 -10.42
CA VAL A 28 23.91 8.78 -9.73
C VAL A 28 24.31 8.44 -8.30
N GLY A 29 23.50 7.64 -7.61
CA GLY A 29 23.81 7.14 -6.28
C GLY A 29 25.12 6.34 -6.21
N GLY A 30 25.35 5.46 -7.18
CA GLY A 30 26.60 4.71 -7.33
C GLY A 30 27.82 5.61 -7.59
N GLN A 31 27.68 6.69 -8.37
CA GLN A 31 28.75 7.67 -8.54
C GLN A 31 29.06 8.42 -7.24
N VAL A 32 28.04 8.84 -6.48
CA VAL A 32 28.21 9.47 -5.17
C VAL A 32 28.88 8.51 -4.18
N HIS A 33 28.55 7.22 -4.24
CA HIS A 33 29.18 6.18 -3.43
C HIS A 33 30.66 6.00 -3.79
N CYS A 34 31.00 5.89 -5.08
CA CYS A 34 32.39 5.87 -5.54
C CYS A 34 33.17 7.15 -5.22
N VAL A 35 32.52 8.30 -5.01
CA VAL A 35 33.16 9.52 -4.50
C VAL A 35 33.38 9.43 -3.00
N ALA A 36 32.41 8.96 -2.22
CA ALA A 36 32.54 8.80 -0.77
C ALA A 36 33.68 7.85 -0.39
N VAL A 37 33.79 6.70 -1.06
CA VAL A 37 34.91 5.74 -0.91
C VAL A 37 36.27 6.38 -1.21
N LYS A 38 36.34 7.32 -2.15
CA LYS A 38 37.59 8.04 -2.48
C LYS A 38 37.99 9.12 -1.47
N ILE A 39 37.11 9.47 -0.53
CA ILE A 39 37.35 10.50 0.50
C ILE A 39 37.16 10.00 1.93
N GLY A 40 37.00 8.68 2.13
CA GLY A 40 36.90 8.06 3.46
C GLY A 40 35.59 8.34 4.19
N LEU A 41 34.48 8.52 3.46
CA LEU A 41 33.15 8.79 4.02
C LEU A 41 32.15 7.64 3.83
N GLU A 42 32.55 6.52 3.24
CA GLU A 42 31.70 5.34 3.04
C GLU A 42 31.22 4.71 4.36
N SER A 43 32.09 4.59 5.37
CA SER A 43 31.74 4.08 6.71
C SER A 43 31.27 5.16 7.70
N ASN A 44 31.03 6.39 7.25
CA ASN A 44 30.47 7.43 8.11
C ASN A 44 28.98 7.16 8.39
N GLU A 45 28.55 7.21 9.65
CA GLU A 45 27.18 6.86 10.09
C GLU A 45 26.05 7.45 9.22
N TYR A 46 26.13 8.75 8.88
CA TYR A 46 25.10 9.41 8.07
C TYR A 46 25.16 8.98 6.61
N CYS A 47 26.36 8.76 6.08
CA CYS A 47 26.59 8.36 4.70
C CYS A 47 26.21 6.89 4.48
N GLU A 48 26.66 5.96 5.32
CA GLU A 48 26.31 4.54 5.32
C GLU A 48 24.77 4.38 5.33
N SER A 49 24.10 5.02 6.30
CA SER A 49 22.63 5.04 6.41
C SER A 49 21.96 5.58 5.13
N GLY A 50 22.55 6.61 4.51
CA GLY A 50 22.10 7.18 3.24
C GLY A 50 22.23 6.20 2.07
N PHE A 51 23.37 5.51 1.95
CA PHE A 51 23.62 4.52 0.89
C PHE A 51 22.70 3.31 1.03
N ILE A 52 22.54 2.78 2.24
CA ILE A 52 21.60 1.71 2.56
C ILE A 52 20.17 2.11 2.16
N SER A 53 19.73 3.33 2.49
CA SER A 53 18.40 3.82 2.13
C SER A 53 18.22 4.01 0.62
N LEU A 54 19.22 4.54 -0.08
CA LEU A 54 19.25 4.67 -1.54
C LEU A 54 19.06 3.30 -2.20
N TYR A 55 19.96 2.35 -1.91
CA TYR A 55 19.96 1.04 -2.58
C TYR A 55 18.66 0.27 -2.31
N SER A 56 18.15 0.34 -1.07
CA SER A 56 16.86 -0.28 -0.73
C SER A 56 15.69 0.30 -1.54
N LYS A 57 15.64 1.63 -1.73
CA LYS A 57 14.59 2.29 -2.52
C LYS A 57 14.71 2.01 -4.02
N CYS A 58 15.93 1.87 -4.52
CA CYS A 58 16.19 1.55 -5.93
C CYS A 58 15.94 0.07 -6.27
N GLY A 59 15.37 -0.73 -5.35
CA GLY A 59 15.10 -2.15 -5.58
C GLY A 59 16.31 -3.08 -5.42
N GLU A 60 17.43 -2.57 -4.87
CA GLU A 60 18.69 -3.29 -4.72
C GLU A 60 19.06 -3.56 -3.24
N PRO A 61 18.22 -4.29 -2.47
CA PRO A 61 18.49 -4.58 -1.07
C PRO A 61 19.73 -5.46 -0.86
N GLY A 62 20.23 -6.15 -1.90
CA GLY A 62 21.52 -6.85 -1.85
C GLY A 62 22.71 -5.90 -1.72
N LEU A 63 22.70 -4.78 -2.46
CA LEU A 63 23.71 -3.72 -2.32
C LEU A 63 23.56 -2.98 -0.99
N ALA A 64 22.33 -2.77 -0.52
CA ALA A 64 22.07 -2.18 0.80
C ALA A 64 22.64 -3.04 1.94
N LEU A 65 22.43 -4.37 1.90
CA LEU A 65 23.02 -5.30 2.86
C LEU A 65 24.54 -5.37 2.76
N LYS A 66 25.10 -5.28 1.55
CA LYS A 66 26.56 -5.27 1.35
C LYS A 66 27.23 -4.05 2.00
N VAL A 67 26.78 -2.83 1.67
CA VAL A 67 27.34 -1.58 2.26
C VAL A 67 27.30 -1.64 3.79
N PHE A 68 26.19 -2.15 4.31
CA PHE A 68 25.99 -2.38 5.72
C PHE A 68 27.01 -3.41 6.29
N ASP A 69 27.19 -4.58 5.68
CA ASP A 69 28.13 -5.61 6.17
C ASP A 69 29.62 -5.25 5.99
N GLU A 70 29.94 -4.26 5.17
CA GLU A 70 31.30 -3.70 5.05
C GLU A 70 31.68 -2.79 6.25
N ASN A 71 30.73 -2.22 6.99
CA ASN A 71 31.01 -1.48 8.23
C ASN A 71 30.97 -2.40 9.47
N PRO A 72 32.02 -2.49 10.32
CA PRO A 72 31.93 -3.20 11.60
C PRO A 72 31.22 -2.41 12.71
N ASP A 73 31.35 -1.07 12.76
CA ASP A 73 30.92 -0.20 13.87
C ASP A 73 29.54 0.44 13.63
N ARG A 74 28.57 -0.41 13.29
CA ARG A 74 27.25 -0.07 12.75
C ARG A 74 26.33 0.53 13.81
N LYS A 75 26.09 1.85 13.71
CA LYS A 75 25.24 2.64 14.61
C LYS A 75 23.76 2.41 14.34
N LEU A 76 22.88 2.93 15.22
CA LEU A 76 21.44 2.74 15.13
C LEU A 76 20.85 3.21 13.78
N GLY A 77 21.38 4.28 13.19
CA GLY A 77 21.00 4.76 11.86
C GLY A 77 21.14 3.68 10.77
N SER A 78 22.26 2.95 10.77
CA SER A 78 22.55 1.89 9.80
C SER A 78 21.60 0.70 9.93
N TRP A 79 21.22 0.34 11.16
CA TRP A 79 20.22 -0.70 11.43
C TRP A 79 18.82 -0.24 11.01
N ASN A 80 18.41 0.97 11.35
CA ASN A 80 17.13 1.56 10.95
C ASN A 80 17.00 1.65 9.41
N ALA A 81 18.09 2.00 8.72
CA ALA A 81 18.12 2.05 7.26
C ALA A 81 17.92 0.65 6.63
N VAL A 82 18.58 -0.40 7.14
CA VAL A 82 18.40 -1.77 6.64
C VAL A 82 17.00 -2.31 6.98
N ILE A 83 16.55 -2.16 8.22
CA ILE A 83 15.23 -2.65 8.66
C ILE A 83 14.13 -1.96 7.84
N GLY A 84 14.14 -0.63 7.76
CA GLY A 84 13.17 0.14 6.96
C GLY A 84 13.21 -0.19 5.47
N GLY A 85 14.40 -0.43 4.91
CA GLY A 85 14.58 -0.85 3.51
C GLY A 85 14.05 -2.25 3.22
N LEU A 86 14.25 -3.21 4.13
CA LEU A 86 13.68 -4.56 4.03
C LEU A 86 12.15 -4.52 4.20
N CYS A 87 11.60 -3.66 5.07
CA CYS A 87 10.16 -3.44 5.16
C CYS A 87 9.58 -2.87 3.85
N GLN A 88 10.21 -1.84 3.28
CA GLN A 88 9.77 -1.18 2.04
C GLN A 88 9.84 -2.09 0.80
N SER A 89 10.79 -3.04 0.78
CA SER A 89 10.92 -4.05 -0.28
C SER A 89 10.08 -5.32 -0.04
N GLY A 90 9.17 -5.32 0.94
CA GLY A 90 8.31 -6.46 1.27
C GLY A 90 9.01 -7.65 1.95
N ARG A 91 10.32 -7.54 2.23
CA ARG A 91 11.17 -8.58 2.86
C ARG A 91 10.99 -8.61 4.38
N ALA A 92 9.73 -8.62 4.82
CA ALA A 92 9.31 -8.43 6.21
C ALA A 92 9.89 -9.48 7.18
N LYS A 93 10.06 -10.74 6.75
CA LYS A 93 10.73 -11.79 7.56
C LYS A 93 12.17 -11.37 7.92
N GLU A 94 12.92 -10.88 6.94
CA GLU A 94 14.31 -10.47 7.11
C GLU A 94 14.44 -9.18 7.92
N ALA A 95 13.53 -8.23 7.77
CA ALA A 95 13.48 -7.03 8.61
C ALA A 95 13.38 -7.38 10.11
N VAL A 96 12.58 -8.40 10.45
CA VAL A 96 12.44 -8.92 11.82
C VAL A 96 13.70 -9.65 12.27
N GLU A 97 14.35 -10.44 11.41
CA GLU A 97 15.66 -11.01 11.75
C GLU A 97 16.73 -9.95 12.02
N MET A 98 16.75 -8.86 11.23
CA MET A 98 17.69 -7.76 11.42
C MET A 98 17.42 -7.02 12.74
N PHE A 99 16.16 -6.82 13.13
CA PHE A 99 15.81 -6.34 14.47
C PHE A 99 16.28 -7.30 15.58
N LEU A 100 16.08 -8.61 15.44
CA LEU A 100 16.55 -9.59 16.42
C LEU A 100 18.09 -9.63 16.51
N LYS A 101 18.81 -9.40 15.41
CA LYS A 101 20.28 -9.23 15.39
C LYS A 101 20.69 -7.92 16.07
N MET A 102 19.94 -6.83 15.88
CA MET A 102 20.17 -5.53 16.54
C MET A 102 20.03 -5.63 18.06
N MET A 103 18.91 -6.21 18.53
CA MET A 103 18.65 -6.47 19.95
C MET A 103 19.73 -7.35 20.59
N LYS A 104 20.24 -8.36 19.87
CA LYS A 104 21.35 -9.21 20.32
C LYS A 104 22.69 -8.49 20.44
N ARG A 105 22.90 -7.34 19.77
CA ARG A 105 24.05 -6.45 20.01
C ARG A 105 23.83 -5.45 21.16
N GLY A 106 22.71 -5.52 21.87
CA GLY A 106 22.40 -4.63 22.99
C GLY A 106 21.95 -3.22 22.59
N LEU A 107 21.79 -2.96 21.28
CA LEU A 107 21.23 -1.71 20.78
C LEU A 107 19.73 -1.66 21.08
N ARG A 108 19.27 -0.53 21.63
CA ARG A 108 17.84 -0.28 21.86
C ARG A 108 17.19 0.23 20.56
N PRO A 109 15.98 -0.24 20.21
CA PRO A 109 15.21 0.34 19.12
C PRO A 109 14.72 1.74 19.50
N ASP A 110 14.57 2.59 18.49
CA ASP A 110 13.87 3.86 18.57
C ASP A 110 12.50 3.78 17.88
N ASP A 111 11.77 4.89 17.85
CA ASP A 111 10.46 4.95 17.21
C ASP A 111 10.54 4.69 15.69
N VAL A 112 11.66 4.99 15.05
CA VAL A 112 11.89 4.69 13.61
C VAL A 112 12.05 3.18 13.41
N THR A 113 12.77 2.48 14.28
CA THR A 113 12.83 1.00 14.26
C THR A 113 11.42 0.43 14.46
N MET A 114 10.69 0.90 15.48
CA MET A 114 9.43 0.30 15.91
C MET A 114 8.27 0.56 14.94
N VAL A 115 8.16 1.75 14.33
CA VAL A 115 7.22 2.02 13.22
C VAL A 115 7.52 1.10 12.03
N SER A 116 8.80 0.97 11.65
CA SER A 116 9.20 0.09 10.54
C SER A 116 8.79 -1.37 10.79
N LEU A 117 8.99 -1.87 12.01
CA LEU A 117 8.68 -3.25 12.39
C LEU A 117 7.18 -3.52 12.56
N THR A 118 6.41 -2.58 13.09
CA THR A 118 4.93 -2.72 13.20
C THR A 118 4.30 -2.82 11.81
N SER A 119 4.77 -2.04 10.83
CA SER A 119 4.36 -2.15 9.42
C SER A 119 4.67 -3.53 8.83
N ALA A 120 5.92 -4.01 8.94
CA ALA A 120 6.31 -5.34 8.46
C ALA A 120 5.55 -6.48 9.17
N CYS A 121 5.30 -6.35 10.47
CA CYS A 121 4.49 -7.31 11.23
C CYS A 121 3.04 -7.35 10.74
N GLY A 122 2.47 -6.20 10.41
CA GLY A 122 1.16 -6.09 9.76
C GLY A 122 1.15 -6.82 8.41
N SER A 123 2.12 -6.57 7.54
CA SER A 123 2.26 -7.27 6.25
C SER A 123 2.47 -8.79 6.37
N LEU A 124 2.96 -9.29 7.51
CA LEU A 124 3.08 -10.73 7.80
C LEU A 124 1.81 -11.32 8.45
N GLY A 125 0.84 -10.50 8.88
CA GLY A 125 -0.32 -10.93 9.67
C GLY A 125 0.04 -11.58 11.02
N ASN A 126 1.29 -11.48 11.48
CA ASN A 126 1.81 -12.29 12.58
C ASN A 126 1.44 -11.70 13.95
N LEU A 127 0.28 -12.09 14.46
CA LEU A 127 -0.22 -11.64 15.75
C LEU A 127 0.74 -11.90 16.93
N GLN A 128 1.50 -13.00 16.92
CA GLN A 128 2.42 -13.29 18.03
C GLN A 128 3.60 -12.32 18.05
N LEU A 129 4.12 -11.96 16.87
CA LEU A 129 5.10 -10.88 16.74
C LEU A 129 4.47 -9.52 17.08
N ALA A 130 3.22 -9.27 16.70
CA ALA A 130 2.53 -8.01 16.98
C ALA A 130 2.39 -7.75 18.49
N LEU A 131 2.04 -8.78 19.26
CA LEU A 131 1.99 -8.74 20.73
C LEU A 131 3.36 -8.50 21.36
N GLN A 132 4.43 -9.08 20.79
CA GLN A 132 5.81 -8.84 21.24
C GLN A 132 6.27 -7.41 20.93
N LEU A 133 6.05 -6.91 19.70
CA LEU A 133 6.40 -5.55 19.30
C LEU A 133 5.62 -4.51 20.10
N HIS A 134 4.33 -4.74 20.36
CA HIS A 134 3.55 -3.89 21.26
C HIS A 134 4.18 -3.82 22.65
N LYS A 135 4.58 -4.94 23.24
CA LYS A 135 5.31 -4.95 24.51
C LYS A 135 6.65 -4.20 24.41
N CYS A 136 7.39 -4.36 23.32
CA CYS A 136 8.65 -3.64 23.10
C CYS A 136 8.45 -2.12 23.01
N VAL A 137 7.37 -1.61 22.39
CA VAL A 137 7.06 -0.16 22.36
C VAL A 137 7.01 0.40 23.78
N PHE A 138 6.13 -0.14 24.63
CA PHE A 138 5.94 0.33 26.01
C PHE A 138 7.10 -0.02 26.96
N GLN A 139 8.13 -0.74 26.49
CA GLN A 139 9.38 -0.99 27.23
C GLN A 139 10.59 -0.19 26.71
N ALA A 140 10.54 0.30 25.47
CA ALA A 140 11.58 1.12 24.86
C ALA A 140 11.37 2.62 25.16
N THR A 141 10.11 3.07 25.23
CA THR A 141 9.78 4.46 25.58
C THR A 141 10.12 4.77 27.03
N ASN A 142 11.17 5.58 27.26
CA ASN A 142 11.41 6.22 28.56
C ASN A 142 10.32 7.27 28.90
N SER A 143 9.55 7.71 27.91
CA SER A 143 8.38 8.58 28.07
C SER A 143 7.19 7.81 28.63
N THR A 144 6.36 8.47 29.44
CA THR A 144 5.18 7.87 30.11
C THR A 144 4.03 7.52 29.15
N LYS A 145 4.12 7.92 27.88
CA LYS A 145 3.19 7.57 26.79
C LYS A 145 3.99 7.47 25.47
N PRO A 146 3.70 6.49 24.60
CA PRO A 146 4.14 6.52 23.21
C PRO A 146 3.51 7.69 22.45
N ASP A 147 4.12 8.08 21.33
CA ASP A 147 3.61 9.15 20.49
C ASP A 147 2.43 8.72 19.59
N THR A 148 1.78 9.69 18.95
CA THR A 148 0.64 9.43 18.05
C THR A 148 1.05 8.60 16.83
N LEU A 149 2.27 8.74 16.29
CA LEU A 149 2.75 7.96 15.16
C LEU A 149 2.85 6.47 15.52
N MET A 150 3.41 6.16 16.67
CA MET A 150 3.53 4.79 17.19
C MET A 150 2.16 4.18 17.49
N LEU A 151 1.26 4.93 18.13
CA LEU A 151 -0.10 4.46 18.42
C LEU A 151 -0.88 4.17 17.14
N ASN A 152 -0.76 5.01 16.11
CA ASN A 152 -1.34 4.76 14.78
C ASN A 152 -0.75 3.51 14.12
N SER A 153 0.56 3.32 14.22
CA SER A 153 1.25 2.16 13.64
C SER A 153 0.88 0.84 14.34
N LEU A 154 0.62 0.89 15.66
CA LEU A 154 0.06 -0.25 16.41
C LEU A 154 -1.40 -0.56 16.02
N ILE A 155 -2.21 0.45 15.70
CA ILE A 155 -3.60 0.28 15.23
C ILE A 155 -3.60 -0.42 13.86
N ASP A 156 -2.82 0.08 12.90
CA ASP A 156 -2.66 -0.51 11.56
C ASP A 156 -2.12 -1.95 11.63
N MET A 157 -1.08 -2.19 12.43
CA MET A 157 -0.52 -3.53 12.66
C MET A 157 -1.59 -4.51 13.18
N TYR A 158 -2.36 -4.13 14.22
CA TYR A 158 -3.40 -5.01 14.76
C TYR A 158 -4.58 -5.21 13.79
N GLY A 159 -4.93 -4.20 13.00
CA GLY A 159 -5.91 -4.33 11.92
C GLY A 159 -5.46 -5.36 10.89
N LYS A 160 -4.24 -5.25 10.37
CA LYS A 160 -3.66 -6.22 9.42
C LYS A 160 -3.48 -7.62 10.02
N CYS A 161 -3.22 -7.74 11.32
CA CYS A 161 -3.18 -9.02 12.05
C CYS A 161 -4.58 -9.57 12.45
N GLY A 162 -5.68 -9.04 11.91
CA GLY A 162 -7.04 -9.56 12.15
C GLY A 162 -7.61 -9.30 13.55
N ARG A 163 -6.99 -8.40 14.34
CA ARG A 163 -7.35 -8.15 15.74
C ARG A 163 -7.85 -6.72 15.95
N MET A 164 -8.99 -6.41 15.30
CA MET A 164 -9.68 -5.13 15.47
C MET A 164 -10.06 -4.83 16.92
N ASP A 165 -10.27 -5.84 17.78
CA ASP A 165 -10.48 -5.63 19.22
C ASP A 165 -9.24 -5.06 19.92
N LEU A 166 -8.03 -5.41 19.47
CA LEU A 166 -6.78 -4.87 19.99
C LEU A 166 -6.48 -3.49 19.39
N ALA A 167 -6.74 -3.30 18.10
CA ALA A 167 -6.66 -1.99 17.44
C ALA A 167 -7.58 -0.97 18.14
N HIS A 168 -8.84 -1.34 18.40
CA HIS A 168 -9.79 -0.49 19.12
C HIS A 168 -9.37 -0.22 20.58
N LYS A 169 -8.73 -1.17 21.26
CA LYS A 169 -8.15 -0.97 22.61
C LYS A 169 -6.95 -0.02 22.62
N VAL A 170 -6.20 0.10 21.52
CA VAL A 170 -5.16 1.15 21.37
C VAL A 170 -5.84 2.49 21.10
N PHE A 171 -6.74 2.55 20.12
CA PHE A 171 -7.44 3.77 19.71
C PHE A 171 -8.24 4.45 20.83
N SER A 172 -8.99 3.68 21.61
CA SER A 172 -9.77 4.17 22.76
C SER A 172 -8.91 4.64 23.94
N ARG A 173 -7.63 4.25 24.00
CA ARG A 173 -6.65 4.76 24.99
C ARG A 173 -5.93 6.02 24.52
N MET A 174 -6.04 6.40 23.25
CA MET A 174 -5.58 7.71 22.78
C MET A 174 -6.48 8.79 23.39
N ALA A 175 -5.91 9.92 23.83
CA ALA A 175 -6.70 11.09 24.20
C ALA A 175 -7.44 11.62 22.96
N ASP A 176 -8.67 12.13 23.12
CA ASP A 176 -9.51 12.53 21.98
C ASP A 176 -8.82 13.59 21.08
N GLU A 177 -8.13 14.56 21.70
CA GLU A 177 -7.30 15.59 21.05
C GLU A 177 -6.13 15.02 20.21
N SER A 178 -5.64 13.82 20.56
CA SER A 178 -4.51 13.17 19.86
C SER A 178 -4.94 12.27 18.69
N ARG A 179 -6.25 12.03 18.50
CA ARG A 179 -6.77 11.16 17.43
C ARG A 179 -6.86 11.91 16.10
N ASN A 180 -5.73 11.95 15.39
CA ASN A 180 -5.61 12.58 14.07
C ASN A 180 -6.28 11.76 12.94
N VAL A 181 -6.33 12.31 11.72
CA VAL A 181 -6.94 11.69 10.53
C VAL A 181 -6.43 10.28 10.26
N SER A 182 -5.16 10.00 10.51
CA SER A 182 -4.55 8.67 10.34
C SER A 182 -5.08 7.65 11.35
N SER A 183 -5.36 8.02 12.59
CA SER A 183 -5.90 7.09 13.60
C SER A 183 -7.32 6.64 13.24
N TRP A 184 -8.18 7.59 12.87
CA TRP A 184 -9.55 7.34 12.39
C TRP A 184 -9.56 6.52 11.10
N THR A 185 -8.74 6.90 10.10
CA THR A 185 -8.68 6.20 8.82
C THR A 185 -8.18 4.75 9.00
N SER A 186 -7.22 4.51 9.89
CA SER A 186 -6.75 3.15 10.21
C SER A 186 -7.85 2.28 10.84
N MET A 187 -8.68 2.85 11.74
CA MET A 187 -9.84 2.14 12.30
C MET A 187 -10.91 1.85 11.23
N ILE A 188 -11.21 2.81 10.35
CA ILE A 188 -12.22 2.66 9.28
C ILE A 188 -11.78 1.59 8.27
N VAL A 189 -10.55 1.67 7.75
CA VAL A 189 -9.99 0.68 6.80
C VAL A 189 -9.82 -0.69 7.45
N GLY A 190 -9.43 -0.74 8.74
CA GLY A 190 -9.37 -1.98 9.51
C GLY A 190 -10.74 -2.66 9.63
N TYR A 191 -11.78 -1.92 10.03
CA TYR A 191 -13.14 -2.48 10.11
C TYR A 191 -13.70 -2.85 8.73
N ALA A 192 -13.41 -2.06 7.69
CA ALA A 192 -13.80 -2.34 6.30
C ALA A 192 -13.20 -3.67 5.80
N SER A 193 -11.89 -3.88 5.99
CA SER A 193 -11.18 -5.09 5.52
C SER A 193 -11.63 -6.37 6.23
N HIS A 194 -12.12 -6.28 7.46
CA HIS A 194 -12.69 -7.42 8.21
C HIS A 194 -14.23 -7.53 8.12
N GLY A 195 -14.86 -6.84 7.16
CA GLY A 195 -16.31 -6.91 6.93
C GLY A 195 -17.18 -6.32 8.05
N GLN A 196 -16.60 -5.57 8.99
CA GLN A 196 -17.28 -4.96 10.14
C GLN A 196 -17.88 -3.60 9.74
N VAL A 197 -18.72 -3.63 8.70
CA VAL A 197 -19.21 -2.44 7.97
C VAL A 197 -19.88 -1.41 8.88
N ASN A 198 -20.75 -1.86 9.80
CA ASN A 198 -21.41 -0.96 10.75
C ASN A 198 -20.37 -0.20 11.60
N SER A 199 -19.35 -0.89 12.12
CA SER A 199 -18.29 -0.28 12.94
C SER A 199 -17.36 0.65 12.14
N ALA A 200 -17.17 0.39 10.84
CA ALA A 200 -16.48 1.32 9.94
C ALA A 200 -17.28 2.62 9.74
N LEU A 201 -18.60 2.50 9.48
CA LEU A 201 -19.51 3.64 9.34
C LEU A 201 -19.65 4.42 10.67
N GLU A 202 -19.79 3.74 11.81
CA GLU A 202 -19.81 4.34 13.14
C GLU A 202 -18.53 5.13 13.45
N CYS A 203 -17.35 4.63 13.05
CA CYS A 203 -16.10 5.37 13.14
C CYS A 203 -16.11 6.61 12.25
N PHE A 204 -16.59 6.51 11.00
CA PHE A 204 -16.69 7.65 10.09
C PHE A 204 -17.67 8.73 10.59
N HIS A 205 -18.85 8.35 11.07
CA HIS A 205 -19.80 9.27 11.69
C HIS A 205 -19.24 9.90 12.97
N SER A 206 -18.46 9.15 13.76
CA SER A 206 -17.81 9.70 14.97
C SER A 206 -16.66 10.65 14.63
N MET A 207 -15.89 10.35 13.58
CA MET A 207 -14.89 11.27 13.03
C MET A 207 -15.54 12.58 12.54
N ARG A 208 -16.63 12.50 11.78
CA ARG A 208 -17.39 13.68 11.28
C ARG A 208 -18.02 14.54 12.40
N ARG A 209 -18.25 13.98 13.59
CA ARG A 209 -18.72 14.73 14.78
C ARG A 209 -17.60 15.46 15.52
N SER A 210 -16.33 15.12 15.25
CA SER A 210 -15.19 15.82 15.84
C SER A 210 -14.86 17.08 15.06
N THR A 211 -14.70 18.21 15.76
CA THR A 211 -14.29 19.49 15.16
C THR A 211 -12.79 19.53 14.82
N ALA A 212 -11.99 18.62 15.39
CA ALA A 212 -10.53 18.62 15.27
C ALA A 212 -9.98 17.87 14.05
N VAL A 213 -10.81 17.07 13.36
CA VAL A 213 -10.38 16.26 12.20
C VAL A 213 -11.41 16.33 11.08
N ARG A 214 -10.93 16.35 9.83
CA ARG A 214 -11.76 16.20 8.63
C ARG A 214 -11.36 14.92 7.87
N PRO A 215 -12.31 14.13 7.36
CA PRO A 215 -12.05 13.10 6.36
C PRO A 215 -11.23 13.62 5.18
N ASN A 216 -10.39 12.76 4.61
CA ASN A 216 -9.69 13.00 3.34
C ASN A 216 -9.99 11.88 2.33
N HIS A 217 -9.40 11.94 1.13
CA HIS A 217 -9.54 10.89 0.10
C HIS A 217 -9.32 9.47 0.65
N VAL A 218 -8.28 9.24 1.47
CA VAL A 218 -7.97 7.92 2.05
C VAL A 218 -9.06 7.48 3.03
N THR A 219 -9.63 8.41 3.81
CA THR A 219 -10.81 8.15 4.64
C THR A 219 -12.01 7.72 3.79
N PHE A 220 -12.30 8.43 2.70
CA PHE A 220 -13.43 8.11 1.82
C PHE A 220 -13.25 6.78 1.08
N VAL A 221 -12.06 6.46 0.56
CA VAL A 221 -11.75 5.13 -0.01
C VAL A 221 -12.00 4.03 1.04
N GLY A 222 -11.61 4.24 2.31
CA GLY A 222 -11.90 3.31 3.40
C GLY A 222 -13.39 3.11 3.68
N VAL A 223 -14.18 4.18 3.67
CA VAL A 223 -15.64 4.11 3.84
C VAL A 223 -16.33 3.43 2.66
N LEU A 224 -15.98 3.80 1.43
CA LEU A 224 -16.53 3.19 0.22
C LEU A 224 -16.16 1.69 0.15
N SER A 225 -14.95 1.31 0.58
CA SER A 225 -14.54 -0.10 0.72
C SER A 225 -15.39 -0.87 1.74
N ALA A 226 -15.80 -0.22 2.84
CA ALA A 226 -16.76 -0.82 3.77
C ALA A 226 -18.12 -1.03 3.11
N CYS A 227 -18.59 -0.06 2.32
CA CYS A 227 -19.84 -0.18 1.57
C CYS A 227 -19.78 -1.31 0.52
N VAL A 228 -18.67 -1.42 -0.23
CA VAL A 228 -18.38 -2.54 -1.17
C VAL A 228 -18.53 -3.90 -0.47
N HIS A 229 -17.87 -4.08 0.68
CA HIS A 229 -17.93 -5.35 1.42
C HIS A 229 -19.30 -5.62 2.07
N GLY A 230 -20.09 -4.57 2.33
CA GLY A 230 -21.44 -4.68 2.89
C GLY A 230 -22.59 -4.69 1.89
N GLY A 231 -22.32 -4.54 0.59
CA GLY A 231 -23.35 -4.33 -0.43
C GLY A 231 -24.20 -3.06 -0.19
N ARG A 232 -23.64 -2.05 0.50
CA ARG A 232 -24.35 -0.84 0.95
C ARG A 232 -24.36 0.22 -0.15
N VAL A 233 -25.21 0.00 -1.16
CA VAL A 233 -25.29 0.86 -2.35
C VAL A 233 -25.65 2.30 -1.98
N GLU A 234 -26.68 2.49 -1.16
CA GLU A 234 -27.19 3.83 -0.82
C GLU A 234 -26.23 4.59 0.10
N GLU A 235 -25.67 3.95 1.13
CA GLU A 235 -24.63 4.57 1.97
C GLU A 235 -23.34 4.85 1.17
N GLY A 236 -23.00 4.01 0.20
CA GLY A 236 -21.89 4.23 -0.74
C GLY A 236 -22.10 5.47 -1.62
N LYS A 237 -23.24 5.54 -2.32
CA LYS A 237 -23.65 6.72 -3.12
C LYS A 237 -23.66 7.99 -2.27
N ALA A 238 -24.28 7.94 -1.09
CA ALA A 238 -24.33 9.08 -0.17
C ALA A 238 -22.94 9.53 0.30
N CYS A 239 -22.00 8.61 0.57
CA CYS A 239 -20.63 8.96 0.93
C CYS A 239 -19.82 9.51 -0.25
N PHE A 240 -20.06 9.03 -1.48
CA PHE A 240 -19.41 9.54 -2.68
C PHE A 240 -19.84 10.98 -2.99
N GLU A 241 -21.14 11.26 -2.97
CA GLU A 241 -21.66 12.62 -3.15
C GLU A 241 -21.24 13.57 -2.02
N MET A 242 -21.25 13.09 -0.77
CA MET A 242 -20.77 13.84 0.40
C MET A 242 -19.31 14.27 0.27
N MET A 243 -18.46 13.44 -0.33
CA MET A 243 -17.05 13.76 -0.55
C MET A 243 -16.89 15.03 -1.40
N ARG A 244 -17.67 15.15 -2.49
CA ARG A 244 -17.71 16.34 -3.34
C ARG A 244 -18.41 17.50 -2.63
N ASN A 245 -19.64 17.27 -2.16
CA ASN A 245 -20.59 18.33 -1.81
C ASN A 245 -20.44 18.89 -0.38
N GLU A 246 -19.98 18.09 0.60
CA GLU A 246 -19.69 18.57 1.97
C GLU A 246 -18.20 18.89 2.19
N PHE A 247 -17.31 18.13 1.56
CA PHE A 247 -15.86 18.18 1.87
C PHE A 247 -15.00 18.85 0.80
N GLY A 248 -15.51 19.10 -0.41
CA GLY A 248 -14.75 19.74 -1.49
C GLY A 248 -13.57 18.89 -1.96
N LEU A 249 -13.74 17.57 -1.98
CA LEU A 249 -12.72 16.61 -2.40
C LEU A 249 -13.14 15.97 -3.73
N ASP A 250 -12.38 16.19 -4.79
CA ASP A 250 -12.72 15.65 -6.11
C ASP A 250 -12.47 14.13 -6.20
N PRO A 251 -13.38 13.34 -6.79
CA PRO A 251 -13.22 11.90 -6.95
C PRO A 251 -11.98 11.49 -7.77
N GLN A 252 -11.03 10.83 -7.13
CA GLN A 252 -9.89 10.16 -7.79
C GLN A 252 -10.25 8.72 -8.18
N LEU A 253 -9.48 8.11 -9.10
CA LEU A 253 -9.66 6.74 -9.63
C LEU A 253 -10.04 5.67 -8.58
N GLN A 254 -9.46 5.72 -7.38
CA GLN A 254 -9.73 4.76 -6.30
C GLN A 254 -11.18 4.83 -5.79
N HIS A 255 -11.78 6.02 -5.77
CA HIS A 255 -13.17 6.24 -5.34
C HIS A 255 -14.15 5.72 -6.38
N TYR A 256 -13.90 6.02 -7.67
CA TYR A 256 -14.65 5.44 -8.79
C TYR A 256 -14.54 3.91 -8.82
N GLY A 257 -13.34 3.35 -8.61
CA GLY A 257 -13.14 1.91 -8.50
C GLY A 257 -13.97 1.27 -7.39
N CYS A 258 -14.07 1.91 -6.22
CA CYS A 258 -14.97 1.43 -5.15
C CYS A 258 -16.44 1.50 -5.55
N MET A 259 -16.89 2.55 -6.25
CA MET A 259 -18.28 2.66 -6.71
C MET A 259 -18.63 1.62 -7.79
N VAL A 260 -17.73 1.40 -8.75
CA VAL A 260 -17.90 0.39 -9.81
C VAL A 260 -17.90 -1.02 -9.25
N ASP A 261 -17.03 -1.32 -8.27
CA ASP A 261 -17.02 -2.61 -7.57
C ASP A 261 -18.28 -2.81 -6.70
N LEU A 262 -18.75 -1.77 -6.01
CA LEU A 262 -20.00 -1.81 -5.23
C LEU A 262 -21.22 -2.11 -6.11
N LEU A 263 -21.42 -1.34 -7.19
CA LEU A 263 -22.52 -1.51 -8.13
C LEU A 263 -22.42 -2.84 -8.88
N GLY A 264 -21.21 -3.19 -9.34
CA GLY A 264 -20.89 -4.45 -10.01
C GLY A 264 -21.19 -5.68 -9.14
N ARG A 265 -20.76 -5.68 -7.86
CA ARG A 265 -21.02 -6.79 -6.93
C ARG A 265 -22.51 -7.03 -6.65
N VAL A 266 -23.34 -6.00 -6.74
CA VAL A 266 -24.80 -6.10 -6.56
C VAL A 266 -25.53 -6.45 -7.87
N GLY A 267 -24.92 -6.17 -9.02
CA GLY A 267 -25.46 -6.46 -10.36
C GLY A 267 -26.04 -5.24 -11.07
N LEU A 268 -25.79 -4.04 -10.57
CA LEU A 268 -26.22 -2.76 -11.14
C LEU A 268 -25.25 -2.33 -12.27
N LEU A 269 -25.05 -3.20 -13.26
CA LEU A 269 -24.01 -3.05 -14.29
C LEU A 269 -24.19 -1.78 -15.15
N LYS A 270 -25.43 -1.33 -15.34
CA LYS A 270 -25.74 -0.09 -16.07
C LYS A 270 -25.32 1.15 -15.29
N GLU A 271 -25.70 1.26 -14.02
CA GLU A 271 -25.22 2.31 -13.12
C GLU A 271 -23.68 2.27 -12.99
N ALA A 272 -23.07 1.09 -12.94
CA ALA A 272 -21.62 0.94 -12.89
C ALA A 272 -20.93 1.47 -14.17
N ARG A 273 -21.56 1.32 -15.34
CA ARG A 273 -21.10 1.92 -16.60
C ARG A 273 -21.34 3.42 -16.65
N GLU A 274 -22.51 3.90 -16.21
CA GLU A 274 -22.82 5.34 -16.09
C GLU A 274 -21.81 6.06 -15.19
N VAL A 275 -21.37 5.43 -14.10
CA VAL A 275 -20.28 5.93 -13.23
C VAL A 275 -18.92 6.00 -13.94
N ILE A 276 -18.63 5.12 -14.90
CA ILE A 276 -17.40 5.18 -15.71
C ILE A 276 -17.51 6.25 -16.80
N GLU A 277 -18.64 6.30 -17.52
CA GLU A 277 -18.89 7.27 -18.60
C GLU A 277 -19.03 8.71 -18.07
N GLY A 278 -19.37 8.88 -16.79
CA GLY A 278 -19.37 10.15 -16.05
C GLY A 278 -18.04 10.53 -15.38
N MET A 279 -16.94 9.81 -15.62
CA MET A 279 -15.63 10.15 -15.02
C MET A 279 -15.00 11.38 -15.68
N GLU A 280 -14.51 12.30 -14.84
CA GLU A 280 -13.73 13.49 -15.27
C GLU A 280 -12.26 13.14 -15.70
N MET A 281 -11.97 11.86 -15.91
CA MET A 281 -10.64 11.29 -16.22
C MET A 281 -10.79 9.92 -16.88
N GLU A 282 -9.77 9.46 -17.60
CA GLU A 282 -9.77 8.13 -18.20
C GLU A 282 -9.77 7.02 -17.12
N ALA A 283 -10.69 6.06 -17.25
CA ALA A 283 -10.74 4.89 -16.38
C ALA A 283 -9.57 3.93 -16.64
N ASN A 284 -9.04 3.32 -15.58
CA ASN A 284 -7.88 2.43 -15.67
C ASN A 284 -8.27 0.94 -15.70
N VAL A 285 -7.26 0.08 -15.92
CA VAL A 285 -7.38 -1.39 -15.98
C VAL A 285 -8.07 -1.98 -14.74
N VAL A 286 -7.91 -1.38 -13.56
CA VAL A 286 -8.52 -1.86 -12.31
C VAL A 286 -10.03 -1.61 -12.30
N ILE A 287 -10.47 -0.41 -12.70
CA ILE A 287 -11.90 -0.05 -12.74
C ILE A 287 -12.64 -0.94 -13.75
N PHE A 288 -12.08 -1.10 -14.96
CA PHE A 288 -12.63 -2.01 -15.96
C PHE A 288 -12.57 -3.48 -15.50
N GLY A 289 -11.51 -3.90 -14.81
CA GLY A 289 -11.38 -5.25 -14.23
C GLY A 289 -12.47 -5.58 -13.20
N CYS A 290 -12.81 -4.64 -12.31
CA CYS A 290 -13.92 -4.78 -11.37
C CYS A 290 -15.26 -5.01 -12.09
N LEU A 291 -15.54 -4.23 -13.15
CA LEU A 291 -16.76 -4.41 -13.94
C LEU A 291 -16.73 -5.72 -14.76
N MET A 292 -15.57 -6.13 -15.29
CA MET A 292 -15.42 -7.39 -16.04
C MET A 292 -15.77 -8.61 -15.18
N GLY A 293 -15.30 -8.65 -13.93
CA GLY A 293 -15.64 -9.72 -12.98
C GLY A 293 -17.13 -9.72 -12.61
N ALA A 294 -17.78 -8.56 -12.59
CA ALA A 294 -19.24 -8.47 -12.44
C ALA A 294 -19.97 -8.98 -13.70
N CYS A 295 -19.51 -8.64 -14.92
CA CYS A 295 -20.03 -9.17 -16.16
C CYS A 295 -19.90 -10.70 -16.24
N GLU A 296 -18.81 -11.28 -15.75
CA GLU A 296 -18.65 -12.74 -15.62
C GLU A 296 -19.64 -13.34 -14.62
N LYS A 297 -19.74 -12.76 -13.42
CA LYS A 297 -20.65 -13.21 -12.35
C LYS A 297 -22.14 -13.22 -12.78
N TYR A 298 -22.58 -12.21 -13.51
CA TYR A 298 -23.97 -12.08 -13.96
C TYR A 298 -24.18 -12.57 -15.41
N GLY A 299 -23.12 -13.00 -16.09
CA GLY A 299 -23.13 -13.44 -17.49
C GLY A 299 -23.61 -12.36 -18.47
N ASP A 300 -23.29 -11.09 -18.23
CA ASP A 300 -23.66 -9.98 -19.12
C ASP A 300 -22.68 -9.90 -20.30
N VAL A 301 -23.18 -10.23 -21.50
CA VAL A 301 -22.37 -10.32 -22.72
C VAL A 301 -22.09 -8.94 -23.31
N GLU A 302 -23.12 -8.08 -23.41
CA GLU A 302 -23.03 -6.75 -24.01
C GLU A 302 -22.07 -5.86 -23.20
N MET A 303 -22.19 -5.91 -21.86
CA MET A 303 -21.28 -5.19 -20.98
C MET A 303 -19.87 -5.81 -20.99
N GLY A 304 -19.76 -7.15 -21.03
CA GLY A 304 -18.48 -7.84 -21.09
C GLY A 304 -17.68 -7.54 -22.37
N GLU A 305 -18.35 -7.42 -23.51
CA GLU A 305 -17.74 -7.00 -24.79
C GLU A 305 -17.24 -5.54 -24.71
N TRP A 306 -18.07 -4.62 -24.23
CA TRP A 306 -17.70 -3.20 -24.04
C TRP A 306 -16.51 -3.02 -23.08
N VAL A 307 -16.47 -3.76 -21.96
CA VAL A 307 -15.32 -3.74 -21.04
C VAL A 307 -14.06 -4.33 -21.71
N CYS A 308 -14.21 -5.42 -22.47
CA CYS A 308 -13.08 -6.07 -23.16
C CYS A 308 -12.45 -5.16 -24.23
N GLU A 309 -13.24 -4.38 -24.97
CA GLU A 309 -12.71 -3.38 -25.91
C GLU A 309 -11.86 -2.31 -25.21
N ASN A 310 -12.33 -1.79 -24.08
CA ASN A 310 -11.62 -0.74 -23.36
C ASN A 310 -10.35 -1.26 -22.67
N LEU A 311 -10.37 -2.48 -22.12
CA LEU A 311 -9.17 -3.16 -21.63
C LEU A 311 -8.13 -3.35 -22.75
N GLN A 312 -8.54 -3.72 -23.96
CA GLN A 312 -7.64 -3.83 -25.13
C GLN A 312 -7.03 -2.49 -25.57
N ARG A 313 -7.70 -1.35 -25.33
CA ARG A 313 -7.15 -0.01 -25.61
C ARG A 313 -6.05 0.37 -24.61
N LEU A 314 -6.20 -0.04 -23.35
CA LEU A 314 -5.26 0.25 -22.26
C LEU A 314 -4.04 -0.68 -22.25
N GLU A 315 -4.26 -2.00 -22.41
CA GLU A 315 -3.21 -3.01 -22.41
C GLU A 315 -3.36 -3.99 -23.60
N PRO A 316 -2.95 -3.60 -24.82
CA PRO A 316 -3.05 -4.45 -26.01
C PRO A 316 -2.36 -5.83 -25.92
N TRP A 317 -1.46 -6.00 -24.95
CA TRP A 317 -0.67 -7.21 -24.67
C TRP A 317 -1.29 -8.13 -23.60
N ASN A 318 -2.35 -7.72 -22.91
CA ASN A 318 -2.95 -8.48 -21.80
C ASN A 318 -4.03 -9.44 -22.32
N ASP A 319 -3.85 -10.75 -22.09
CA ASP A 319 -4.77 -11.80 -22.55
C ASP A 319 -5.98 -12.01 -21.62
N GLY A 320 -5.89 -11.57 -20.36
CA GLY A 320 -6.88 -11.84 -19.32
C GLY A 320 -8.30 -11.36 -19.66
N ALA A 321 -8.42 -10.21 -20.35
CA ALA A 321 -9.69 -9.69 -20.81
C ALA A 321 -10.41 -10.65 -21.80
N TYR A 322 -9.65 -11.34 -22.66
CA TYR A 322 -10.19 -12.35 -23.56
C TYR A 322 -10.53 -13.65 -22.84
N VAL A 323 -9.75 -14.04 -21.82
CA VAL A 323 -10.05 -15.24 -21.01
C VAL A 323 -11.39 -15.09 -20.29
N VAL A 324 -11.65 -13.93 -19.66
CA VAL A 324 -12.92 -13.68 -18.95
C VAL A 324 -14.09 -13.53 -19.93
N LEU A 325 -13.90 -12.88 -21.09
CA LEU A 325 -14.94 -12.82 -22.12
C LEU A 325 -15.26 -14.22 -22.71
N SER A 326 -14.25 -15.08 -22.88
CA SER A 326 -14.46 -16.48 -23.28
C SER A 326 -15.28 -17.26 -22.24
N ASN A 327 -15.14 -16.97 -20.95
CA ASN A 327 -15.95 -17.59 -19.90
C ASN A 327 -17.39 -17.10 -19.95
N ILE A 328 -17.63 -15.79 -20.15
CA ILE A 328 -18.97 -15.21 -20.34
C ILE A 328 -19.71 -15.90 -21.51
N TYR A 329 -19.05 -16.02 -22.67
CA TYR A 329 -19.63 -16.74 -23.82
C TYR A 329 -19.90 -18.22 -23.52
N ALA A 330 -18.96 -18.93 -22.87
CA ALA A 330 -19.13 -20.34 -22.53
C ALA A 330 -20.29 -20.58 -21.56
N ASN A 331 -20.43 -19.75 -20.52
CA ASN A 331 -21.53 -19.79 -19.55
C ASN A 331 -22.90 -19.52 -20.20
N ARG A 332 -22.93 -18.76 -21.30
CA ARG A 332 -24.13 -18.53 -22.14
C ARG A 332 -24.33 -19.57 -23.25
N GLY A 333 -23.44 -20.57 -23.38
CA GLY A 333 -23.48 -21.57 -24.45
C GLY A 333 -23.10 -21.05 -25.84
N MET A 334 -22.51 -19.86 -25.93
CA MET A 334 -22.17 -19.16 -27.18
C MET A 334 -20.84 -19.67 -27.78
N TRP A 335 -20.74 -20.99 -27.97
CA TRP A 335 -19.51 -21.69 -28.41
C TRP A 335 -18.91 -21.18 -29.73
N ARG A 336 -19.73 -20.60 -30.62
CA ARG A 336 -19.25 -19.97 -31.86
C ARG A 336 -18.38 -18.74 -31.59
N GLU A 337 -18.74 -17.96 -30.57
CA GLU A 337 -18.03 -16.74 -30.18
C GLU A 337 -16.77 -17.09 -29.37
N VAL A 338 -16.84 -18.14 -28.54
CA VAL A 338 -15.65 -18.76 -27.89
C VAL A 338 -14.59 -19.12 -28.93
N GLU A 339 -14.95 -19.80 -30.02
CA GLU A 339 -13.94 -20.23 -31.01
C GLU A 339 -13.41 -19.07 -31.87
N LYS A 340 -14.24 -18.08 -32.22
CA LYS A 340 -13.77 -16.80 -32.79
C LYS A 340 -12.73 -16.12 -31.89
N LEU A 341 -13.02 -16.01 -30.59
CA LEU A 341 -12.13 -15.34 -29.64
C LEU A 341 -10.79 -16.06 -29.50
N ARG A 342 -10.80 -17.40 -29.51
CA ARG A 342 -9.58 -18.22 -29.54
C ARG A 342 -8.72 -18.02 -30.78
N VAL A 343 -9.32 -17.74 -31.94
CA VAL A 343 -8.58 -17.35 -33.15
C VAL A 343 -7.90 -15.99 -32.94
N VAL A 344 -8.64 -14.99 -32.44
CA VAL A 344 -8.08 -13.65 -32.14
C VAL A 344 -6.91 -13.72 -31.14
N MET A 345 -7.00 -14.55 -30.09
CA MET A 345 -5.90 -14.75 -29.14
C MET A 345 -4.65 -15.37 -29.80
N LYS A 346 -4.83 -16.39 -30.66
CA LYS A 346 -3.73 -17.04 -31.41
C LYS A 346 -3.06 -16.07 -32.38
N ASP A 347 -3.85 -15.33 -33.15
CA ASP A 347 -3.35 -14.40 -34.17
C ASP A 347 -2.53 -13.25 -33.55
N ARG A 348 -2.93 -12.79 -32.36
CA ARG A 348 -2.19 -11.79 -31.56
C ARG A 348 -0.97 -12.35 -30.81
N LYS A 349 -0.70 -13.66 -30.89
CA LYS A 349 0.35 -14.37 -30.13
C LYS A 349 0.25 -14.16 -28.61
N LEU A 350 -0.98 -14.13 -28.10
CA LEU A 350 -1.25 -14.01 -26.67
C LEU A 350 -1.09 -15.38 -26.01
N ASP A 351 0.13 -15.70 -25.60
CA ASP A 351 0.43 -16.92 -24.84
C ASP A 351 -0.23 -16.86 -23.46
N LYS A 352 -1.19 -17.75 -23.23
CA LYS A 352 -1.95 -17.82 -21.98
C LYS A 352 -1.03 -18.19 -20.83
N VAL A 353 -0.73 -17.22 -19.96
CA VAL A 353 0.19 -17.39 -18.83
C VAL A 353 -0.33 -18.51 -17.90
N PRO A 354 0.43 -19.60 -17.68
CA PRO A 354 0.01 -20.66 -16.78
C PRO A 354 -0.09 -20.14 -15.34
N GLY A 355 -1.27 -20.24 -14.73
CA GLY A 355 -1.47 -19.87 -13.33
C GLY A 355 -0.65 -20.76 -12.40
N TYR A 356 0.43 -20.22 -11.83
CA TYR A 356 1.28 -20.90 -10.87
C TYR A 356 0.95 -20.47 -9.45
N SER A 357 0.78 -21.43 -8.55
CA SER A 357 0.71 -21.21 -7.11
C SER A 357 2.09 -21.42 -6.50
N LEU A 358 2.71 -20.33 -6.02
CA LEU A 358 3.86 -20.43 -5.13
C LEU A 358 3.37 -20.95 -3.77
N ALA A 359 3.53 -22.26 -3.53
CA ALA A 359 3.43 -22.81 -2.19
C ALA A 359 4.58 -22.26 -1.33
N THR A 360 4.25 -21.59 -0.22
CA THR A 360 5.17 -20.86 0.67
C THR A 360 4.95 -21.20 2.14
#